data_AF-A0A7C2M267-F1
#
_entry.id   AF-A0A7C2M267-F1
#
_cell.length_a   1.000
_cell.length_b   1.000
_cell.length_c   1.000
_cell.angle_alpha   90.00
_cell.angle_beta   90.00
_cell.angle_gamma   90.00
#
_symmetry.space_group_name_H-M   'P 1'
#
loop_
_entity.id
_entity.type
_entity.pdbx_description
1 polymer ?
#
loop_
_entity_poly.entity_id
_entity_poly.type
_entity_poly.pdbx_seq_one_letter_code
_entity_poly.pdbx_strand_id
1 'polypeptide(L)'
;MSGEFLLEIGCEEIPAWMLPRARASLKELLERELQARGLLQGKPVETFGTPRRLVAACSRLAAAEPTRTEEVVGPPKAVAFDAAGKPTRAAESFAAKLGVKVSELKVRQTPKGDYVAAVSRKVGRPTSAVLAELLPSLIPQVEFPRSMVWTSARGLRFIRPIRWLVALFDGRVVEFELAGVRSGRATRGHRSLANRSLPVKGLADYRRRLGQAGVVVEPGERRKRIEQECARLLKPLRLRAKADPGLLDLVVDMVEHPAALLGGFAAEFLALPEEVLVTVMRHHQKYFAVEDARGGLAPHFLVVIDLDGDSGSEIRRNHESVLAARFRDAGFFWEADQKRKLADRLPLLEGVVFESRLGSYRKKVERV
;
A
#
# COMPACT_ATOMS: atom_id res chain seq x y z
N MET A 1 12.86 27.42 -2.95
CA MET A 1 13.51 26.21 -3.49
C MET A 1 12.68 24.99 -3.11
N SER A 2 12.59 24.01 -4.00
CA SER A 2 11.81 22.79 -3.84
C SER A 2 12.50 21.63 -4.54
N GLY A 3 12.26 20.40 -4.10
CA GLY A 3 12.87 19.20 -4.65
C GLY A 3 11.87 18.05 -4.83
N GLU A 4 12.23 17.10 -5.69
CA GLU A 4 11.50 15.83 -5.86
C GLU A 4 11.79 14.91 -4.67
N PHE A 5 10.76 14.23 -4.17
CA PHE A 5 10.87 13.18 -3.16
C PHE A 5 10.47 11.82 -3.74
N LEU A 6 11.24 10.78 -3.41
CA LEU A 6 10.96 9.38 -3.75
C LEU A 6 11.24 8.49 -2.54
N LEU A 7 10.27 7.68 -2.17
CA LEU A 7 10.38 6.61 -1.17
C LEU A 7 9.93 5.29 -1.81
N GLU A 8 10.75 4.25 -1.70
CA GLU A 8 10.38 2.85 -1.95
C GLU A 8 10.63 2.04 -0.68
N ILE A 9 9.61 1.29 -0.27
CA ILE A 9 9.67 0.29 0.79
C ILE A 9 9.60 -1.07 0.12
N GLY A 10 10.77 -1.69 -0.08
CA GLY A 10 10.89 -3.01 -0.67
C GLY A 10 10.80 -4.11 0.38
N CYS A 11 9.96 -5.11 0.16
CA CYS A 11 9.70 -6.18 1.12
C CYS A 11 9.45 -7.54 0.43
N GLU A 12 9.22 -8.57 1.24
CA GLU A 12 8.63 -9.81 0.72
C GLU A 12 7.18 -9.61 0.28
N GLU A 13 6.62 -10.62 -0.36
CA GLU A 13 5.34 -10.55 -1.07
C GLU A 13 4.14 -10.19 -0.16
N ILE A 14 3.60 -9.00 -0.39
CA ILE A 14 2.37 -8.46 0.19
C ILE A 14 1.18 -9.13 -0.49
N PRO A 15 0.20 -9.65 0.25
CA PRO A 15 -1.05 -10.13 -0.35
C PRO A 15 -1.72 -9.04 -1.18
N ALA A 16 -2.04 -9.33 -2.44
CA ALA A 16 -2.55 -8.36 -3.40
C ALA A 16 -3.77 -7.55 -2.88
N TRP A 17 -4.70 -8.22 -2.20
CA TRP A 17 -5.90 -7.59 -1.65
C TRP A 17 -5.62 -6.53 -0.57
N MET A 18 -4.42 -6.50 0.02
CA MET A 18 -4.02 -5.49 1.01
C MET A 18 -3.34 -4.26 0.40
N LEU A 19 -2.79 -4.38 -0.83
CA LEU A 19 -2.00 -3.31 -1.46
C LEU A 19 -2.76 -2.01 -1.68
N PRO A 20 -4.03 -2.00 -2.15
CA PRO A 20 -4.76 -0.75 -2.35
C PRO A 20 -4.88 0.08 -1.07
N ARG A 21 -5.26 -0.56 0.05
CA ARG A 21 -5.38 0.12 1.34
C ARG A 21 -4.02 0.57 1.88
N ALA A 22 -2.98 -0.23 1.72
CA ALA A 22 -1.62 0.14 2.14
C ALA A 22 -1.10 1.36 1.37
N ARG A 23 -1.33 1.45 0.05
CA ARG A 23 -0.98 2.62 -0.77
C ARG A 23 -1.75 3.88 -0.36
N ALA A 24 -3.04 3.75 -0.04
CA ALA A 24 -3.87 4.85 0.43
C ALA A 24 -3.40 5.33 1.82
N SER A 25 -3.18 4.41 2.76
CA SER A 25 -2.68 4.72 4.10
C SER A 25 -1.30 5.41 4.05
N LEU A 26 -0.36 4.90 3.24
CA LEU A 26 0.95 5.54 3.08
C LEU A 26 0.83 6.97 2.54
N LYS A 27 -0.07 7.19 1.57
CA LYS A 27 -0.36 8.53 1.02
C LYS A 27 -0.88 9.47 2.10
N GLU A 28 -1.94 9.07 2.80
CA GLU A 28 -2.60 9.88 3.83
C GLU A 28 -1.62 10.26 4.96
N LEU A 29 -0.83 9.30 5.43
CA LEU A 29 0.20 9.53 6.46
C LEU A 29 1.24 10.55 6.00
N LEU A 30 1.80 10.37 4.78
CA LEU A 30 2.79 11.29 4.26
C LEU A 30 2.22 12.68 4.03
N GLU A 31 1.04 12.79 3.41
CA GLU A 31 0.41 14.09 3.16
C GLU A 31 0.12 14.83 4.46
N ARG A 32 -0.44 14.15 5.48
CA ARG A 32 -0.69 14.72 6.81
C ARG A 32 0.59 15.26 7.43
N GLU A 33 1.65 14.45 7.51
CA GLU A 33 2.88 14.81 8.20
C GLU A 33 3.68 15.90 7.46
N LEU A 34 3.69 15.86 6.13
CA LEU A 34 4.33 16.88 5.30
C LEU A 34 3.57 18.20 5.34
N GLN A 35 2.23 18.16 5.36
CA GLN A 35 1.40 19.36 5.48
C GLN A 35 1.55 20.01 6.86
N ALA A 36 1.53 19.22 7.94
CA ALA A 36 1.72 19.72 9.30
C ALA A 36 3.05 20.48 9.48
N ARG A 37 4.08 20.06 8.73
CA ARG A 37 5.42 20.69 8.72
C ARG A 37 5.59 21.80 7.68
N GLY A 38 4.54 22.10 6.91
CA GLY A 38 4.57 23.13 5.87
C GLY A 38 5.48 22.79 4.69
N LEU A 39 5.72 21.50 4.44
CA LEU A 39 6.59 21.01 3.37
C LEU A 39 5.86 20.74 2.06
N LEU A 40 4.57 20.42 2.12
CA LEU A 40 3.74 20.12 0.96
C LEU A 40 3.38 21.42 0.20
N GLN A 41 3.81 21.55 -1.07
CA GLN A 41 3.64 22.77 -1.87
C GLN A 41 2.53 22.63 -2.94
N GLY A 42 1.34 22.19 -2.53
CA GLY A 42 0.18 22.07 -3.42
C GLY A 42 0.26 20.96 -4.48
N LYS A 43 1.32 20.15 -4.47
CA LYS A 43 1.41 18.90 -5.24
C LYS A 43 1.16 17.72 -4.30
N PRO A 44 0.19 16.84 -4.63
CA PRO A 44 -0.12 15.70 -3.78
C PRO A 44 1.02 14.68 -3.77
N VAL A 45 0.98 13.78 -2.80
CA VAL A 45 1.81 12.58 -2.82
C VAL A 45 1.15 11.56 -3.75
N GLU A 46 1.93 11.04 -4.67
CA GLU A 46 1.54 9.93 -5.54
C GLU A 46 2.01 8.63 -4.88
N THR A 47 1.13 7.62 -4.83
CA THR A 47 1.49 6.28 -4.34
C THR A 47 1.14 5.21 -5.37
N PHE A 48 2.04 4.25 -5.48
CA PHE A 48 1.90 3.07 -6.33
C PHE A 48 2.63 1.91 -5.67
N GLY A 49 2.58 0.72 -6.27
CA GLY A 49 3.16 -0.45 -5.64
C GLY A 49 2.91 -1.72 -6.43
N THR A 50 3.58 -2.77 -6.00
CA THR A 50 3.53 -4.12 -6.57
C THR A 50 3.54 -5.13 -5.40
N PRO A 51 3.45 -6.45 -5.64
CA PRO A 51 3.53 -7.44 -4.56
C PRO A 51 4.74 -7.27 -3.64
N ARG A 52 5.85 -6.69 -4.10
CA ARG A 52 7.10 -6.60 -3.33
C ARG A 52 7.51 -5.19 -2.93
N ARG A 53 6.69 -4.17 -3.22
CA ARG A 53 7.04 -2.79 -2.89
C ARG A 53 5.83 -1.88 -2.71
N LEU A 54 5.97 -0.94 -1.77
CA LEU A 54 5.15 0.25 -1.68
C LEU A 54 6.00 1.46 -2.03
N VAL A 55 5.45 2.37 -2.83
CA VAL A 55 6.18 3.55 -3.31
C VAL A 55 5.36 4.78 -3.04
N ALA A 56 6.03 5.84 -2.60
CA ALA A 56 5.48 7.18 -2.52
C ALA A 56 6.43 8.15 -3.21
N ALA A 57 5.88 9.10 -3.95
CA ALA A 57 6.66 10.17 -4.56
C ALA A 57 5.91 11.49 -4.48
N CYS A 58 6.66 12.59 -4.44
CA CYS A 58 6.09 13.92 -4.60
C CYS A 58 7.02 14.73 -5.50
N SER A 59 6.47 15.25 -6.59
CA SER A 59 7.24 16.02 -7.57
C SER A 59 7.80 17.32 -6.99
N ARG A 60 7.22 17.81 -5.88
CA ARG A 60 7.56 19.12 -5.31
C ARG A 60 7.29 19.19 -3.80
N LEU A 61 8.34 19.03 -3.01
CA LEU A 61 8.38 19.42 -1.60
C LEU A 61 9.24 20.66 -1.40
N ALA A 62 8.92 21.48 -0.39
CA ALA A 62 9.78 22.57 0.02
C ALA A 62 11.18 22.06 0.39
N ALA A 63 12.23 22.88 0.23
CA ALA A 63 13.59 22.50 0.62
C ALA A 63 13.83 22.49 2.14
N ALA A 64 12.98 23.20 2.89
CA ALA A 64 12.99 23.27 4.35
C ALA A 64 11.61 23.62 4.88
N GLU A 65 11.38 23.34 6.16
CA GLU A 65 10.23 23.85 6.91
C GLU A 65 10.22 25.40 6.86
N PRO A 66 9.04 26.05 6.92
CA PRO A 66 9.00 27.51 6.99
C PRO A 66 9.63 27.99 8.30
N THR A 67 10.50 29.00 8.21
CA THR A 67 10.96 29.72 9.41
C THR A 67 9.78 30.48 9.99
N ARG A 68 9.49 30.23 11.27
CA ARG A 68 8.39 30.90 11.98
C ARG A 68 8.97 31.92 12.94
N THR A 69 8.35 33.09 12.93
CA THR A 69 8.67 34.18 13.84
C THR A 69 7.43 34.43 14.69
N GLU A 70 7.56 34.28 16.00
CA GLU A 70 6.46 34.44 16.94
C GLU A 70 6.89 35.38 18.07
N GLU A 71 6.08 36.41 18.33
CA GLU A 71 6.29 37.27 19.49
C GLU A 71 5.73 36.57 20.73
N VAL A 72 6.59 36.33 21.70
CA VAL A 72 6.22 35.68 22.96
C VAL A 72 6.26 36.72 24.06
N VAL A 73 5.13 36.88 24.77
CA VAL A 73 5.05 37.71 25.98
C VAL A 73 5.55 36.89 27.16
N GLY A 74 6.49 37.47 27.91
CA GLY A 74 7.18 36.89 29.05
C GLY A 74 6.63 37.37 30.38
N PRO A 75 7.46 37.50 31.43
CA PRO A 75 7.02 38.02 32.73
C PRO A 75 6.73 39.54 32.73
N PRO A 76 6.05 40.07 33.77
CA PRO A 76 5.92 41.51 33.96
C PRO A 76 7.29 42.21 34.00
N LYS A 77 7.37 43.45 33.51
CA LYS A 77 8.61 44.26 33.52
C LYS A 77 9.24 44.34 34.91
N ALA A 78 8.42 44.53 35.95
CA ALA A 78 8.86 44.62 37.33
C ALA A 78 9.46 43.32 37.89
N VAL A 79 9.18 42.18 37.26
CA VAL A 79 9.78 40.88 37.59
C VAL A 79 11.02 40.61 36.73
N ALA A 80 11.03 41.12 35.50
CA ALA A 80 12.10 40.94 34.53
C ALA A 80 13.33 41.84 34.81
N PHE A 81 13.13 43.04 35.33
CA PHE A 81 14.18 44.01 35.64
C PHE A 81 14.05 44.50 37.08
N ASP A 82 15.18 44.62 37.77
CA ASP A 82 15.22 45.18 39.12
C ASP A 82 15.10 46.72 39.12
N ALA A 83 15.09 47.32 40.31
CA ALA A 83 14.98 48.79 40.47
C ALA A 83 16.15 49.57 39.86
N ALA A 84 17.30 48.92 39.62
CA ALA A 84 18.48 49.51 38.95
C ALA A 84 18.46 49.27 37.43
N GLY A 85 17.40 48.64 36.90
CA GLY A 85 17.28 48.30 35.48
C GLY A 85 18.12 47.10 35.05
N LYS A 86 18.70 46.34 35.99
CA LYS A 86 19.46 45.12 35.65
C LYS A 86 18.51 43.94 35.45
N PRO A 87 18.79 43.06 34.48
CA PRO A 87 17.95 41.89 34.24
C PRO A 87 18.04 40.91 35.40
N THR A 88 16.88 40.41 35.81
CA THR A 88 16.78 39.37 36.83
C THR A 88 16.92 37.99 36.19
N ARG A 89 17.03 36.95 37.04
CA ARG A 89 17.03 35.54 36.60
C ARG A 89 15.77 35.18 35.79
N ALA A 90 14.65 35.88 36.00
CA ALA A 90 13.43 35.68 35.23
C ALA A 90 13.59 36.17 33.78
N ALA A 91 14.22 37.33 33.55
CA ALA A 91 14.55 37.82 32.21
C ALA A 91 15.59 36.94 31.50
N GLU A 92 16.63 36.50 32.22
CA GLU A 92 17.66 35.61 31.68
C GLU A 92 17.08 34.26 31.27
N SER A 93 16.26 33.64 32.13
CA SER A 93 15.62 32.35 31.85
C SER A 93 14.63 32.47 30.69
N PHE A 94 13.91 33.59 30.61
CA PHE A 94 12.98 33.85 29.51
C PHE A 94 13.71 34.04 28.18
N ALA A 95 14.78 34.84 28.15
CA ALA A 95 15.59 35.04 26.96
C ALA A 95 16.27 33.73 26.51
N ALA A 96 16.85 32.98 27.45
CA ALA A 96 17.47 31.68 27.17
C ALA A 96 16.48 30.66 26.59
N LYS A 97 15.25 30.61 27.13
CA LYS A 97 14.17 29.74 26.62
C LYS A 97 13.81 30.04 25.17
N LEU A 98 13.90 31.30 24.75
CA LEU A 98 13.60 31.74 23.39
C LEU A 98 14.84 31.78 22.48
N GLY A 99 16.03 31.46 23.00
CA GLY A 99 17.29 31.50 22.25
C GLY A 99 17.73 32.91 21.83
N VAL A 100 17.28 33.94 22.54
CA VAL A 100 17.61 35.36 22.27
C VAL A 100 18.48 35.93 23.38
N LYS A 101 19.19 37.04 23.13
CA LYS A 101 19.91 37.74 24.19
C LYS A 101 18.93 38.55 25.06
N VAL A 102 19.27 38.74 26.33
CA VAL A 102 18.48 39.58 27.25
C VAL A 102 18.35 41.02 26.74
N SER A 103 19.37 41.52 26.03
CA SER A 103 19.34 42.84 25.38
C SER A 103 18.31 42.97 24.26
N GLU A 104 17.79 41.86 23.74
CA GLU A 104 16.79 41.83 22.66
C GLU A 104 15.35 41.81 23.21
N LEU A 105 15.17 41.75 24.53
CA LEU A 105 13.86 41.84 25.18
C LEU A 105 13.31 43.26 25.02
N LYS A 106 12.03 43.36 24.62
CA LYS A 106 11.29 44.63 24.52
C LYS A 106 10.20 44.68 25.56
N VAL A 107 9.94 45.85 26.12
CA VAL A 107 8.76 46.05 26.96
C VAL A 107 7.55 46.33 26.08
N ARG A 108 6.45 45.63 26.31
CA ARG A 108 5.17 45.81 25.63
C ARG A 108 4.08 46.09 26.65
N GLN A 109 3.25 47.10 26.38
CA GLN A 109 2.02 47.33 27.13
C GLN A 109 0.99 46.25 26.79
N THR A 110 0.46 45.62 27.83
CA THR A 110 -0.66 44.68 27.75
C THR A 110 -1.81 45.18 28.61
N PRO A 111 -3.04 44.67 28.45
CA PRO A 111 -4.15 45.01 29.34
C PRO A 111 -3.90 44.72 30.83
N LYS A 112 -2.87 43.91 31.15
CA LYS A 112 -2.46 43.55 32.50
C LYS A 112 -1.21 44.31 32.98
N GLY A 113 -0.76 45.32 32.23
CA GLY A 113 0.42 46.15 32.54
C GLY A 113 1.60 45.93 31.58
N ASP A 114 2.76 46.46 31.96
CA ASP A 114 4.01 46.36 31.19
C ASP A 114 4.64 44.97 31.34
N TYR A 115 4.84 44.26 30.24
CA TYR A 115 5.45 42.93 30.19
C TYR A 115 6.66 42.95 29.28
N VAL A 116 7.65 42.10 29.54
CA VAL A 116 8.71 41.86 28.55
C VAL A 116 8.18 40.94 27.46
N ALA A 117 8.62 41.15 26.24
CA ALA A 117 8.32 40.31 25.09
C ALA A 117 9.60 40.13 24.26
N ALA A 118 9.71 39.00 23.60
CA ALA A 118 10.78 38.75 22.66
C ALA A 118 10.23 38.10 21.40
N VAL A 119 10.87 38.39 20.28
CA VAL A 119 10.58 37.73 19.02
C VAL A 119 11.38 36.43 18.98
N SER A 120 10.70 35.31 19.14
CA SER A 120 11.28 33.99 18.97
C SER A 120 11.30 33.62 17.49
N ARG A 121 12.48 33.26 16.97
CA ARG A 121 12.66 32.83 15.59
C ARG A 121 13.00 31.34 15.57
N LYS A 122 12.04 30.52 15.17
CA LYS A 122 12.24 29.09 14.92
C LYS A 122 12.65 28.89 13.47
N VAL A 123 13.97 28.72 13.25
CA VAL A 123 14.53 28.40 11.94
C VAL A 123 14.00 27.04 11.50
N GLY A 124 13.42 26.99 10.30
CA GLY A 124 12.89 25.75 9.74
C GLY A 124 14.01 24.77 9.38
N ARG A 125 13.77 23.48 9.59
CA ARG A 125 14.77 22.44 9.33
C ARG A 125 14.82 22.05 7.85
N PRO A 126 15.98 21.65 7.31
CA PRO A 126 16.07 21.10 5.97
C PRO A 126 15.17 19.88 5.80
N THR A 127 14.49 19.77 4.66
CA THR A 127 13.56 18.67 4.38
C THR A 127 14.21 17.30 4.46
N SER A 128 15.47 17.16 4.05
CA SER A 128 16.23 15.91 4.20
C SER A 128 16.35 15.45 5.64
N ALA A 129 16.62 16.37 6.58
CA ALA A 129 16.71 16.07 8.00
C ALA A 129 15.34 15.69 8.58
N VAL A 130 14.29 16.42 8.17
CA VAL A 130 12.92 16.12 8.57
C VAL A 130 12.48 14.73 8.08
N LEU A 131 12.75 14.39 6.83
CA LEU A 131 12.41 13.09 6.25
C LEU A 131 13.19 11.95 6.92
N ALA A 132 14.48 12.16 7.24
CA ALA A 132 15.30 11.17 7.93
C ALA A 132 14.74 10.80 9.33
N GLU A 133 14.18 11.77 10.04
CA GLU A 133 13.51 11.55 11.33
C GLU A 133 12.09 10.98 11.15
N LEU A 134 11.34 11.49 10.17
CA LEU A 134 9.94 11.15 9.95
C LEU A 134 9.75 9.71 9.46
N LEU A 135 10.49 9.29 8.43
CA LEU A 135 10.23 8.04 7.71
C LEU A 135 10.32 6.78 8.59
N PRO A 136 11.32 6.62 9.49
CA PRO A 136 11.38 5.47 10.40
C PRO A 136 10.17 5.34 11.33
N SER A 137 9.57 6.47 11.72
CA SER A 137 8.39 6.50 12.58
C SER A 137 7.08 6.35 11.81
N LEU A 138 7.05 6.78 10.54
CA LEU A 138 5.86 6.76 9.68
C LEU A 138 5.62 5.39 9.03
N ILE A 139 6.66 4.74 8.50
CA ILE A 139 6.54 3.44 7.82
C ILE A 139 5.82 2.36 8.68
N PRO A 140 6.10 2.21 9.99
CA PRO A 140 5.38 1.26 10.85
C PRO A 140 3.88 1.56 11.01
N GLN A 141 3.44 2.78 10.71
CA GLN A 141 2.03 3.21 10.87
C GLN A 141 1.18 2.86 9.64
N VAL A 142 1.79 2.42 8.53
CA VAL A 142 1.03 2.01 7.33
C VAL A 142 0.05 0.91 7.73
N GLU A 143 -1.23 1.17 7.48
CA GLU A 143 -2.30 0.28 7.88
C GLU A 143 -2.36 -0.97 6.99
N PHE A 144 -2.36 -2.13 7.64
CA PHE A 144 -2.70 -3.40 7.03
C PHE A 144 -3.83 -4.06 7.84
N PRO A 145 -4.79 -4.74 7.20
CA PRO A 145 -5.85 -5.47 7.91
C PRO A 145 -5.33 -6.53 8.88
N ARG A 146 -4.13 -7.06 8.60
CA ARG A 146 -3.35 -7.91 9.51
C ARG A 146 -1.88 -7.53 9.34
N SER A 147 -1.18 -7.29 10.45
CA SER A 147 0.26 -6.98 10.44
C SER A 147 1.05 -8.06 11.16
N MET A 148 2.33 -8.24 10.78
CA MET A 148 3.27 -9.10 11.49
C MET A 148 4.12 -8.25 12.45
N VAL A 149 4.57 -8.83 13.55
CA VAL A 149 5.54 -8.22 14.47
C VAL A 149 6.90 -8.89 14.23
N TRP A 150 7.89 -8.11 13.84
CA TRP A 150 9.25 -8.59 13.58
C TRP A 150 10.10 -8.47 14.86
N THR A 151 11.04 -9.40 15.07
CA THR A 151 12.12 -9.28 16.10
C THR A 151 11.68 -9.08 17.57
N SER A 152 10.66 -9.83 18.04
CA SER A 152 10.03 -9.83 19.39
C SER A 152 8.71 -9.03 19.49
N ALA A 153 7.93 -9.21 20.58
CA ALA A 153 6.62 -8.58 20.78
C ALA A 153 6.62 -7.03 20.70
N ARG A 154 7.79 -6.39 20.78
CA ARG A 154 7.99 -4.93 20.67
C ARG A 154 8.66 -4.48 19.36
N GLY A 155 9.02 -5.38 18.46
CA GLY A 155 9.72 -4.97 17.24
C GLY A 155 8.77 -4.45 16.16
N LEU A 156 9.35 -4.17 14.99
CA LEU A 156 8.65 -3.44 13.92
C LEU A 156 7.34 -4.13 13.54
N ARG A 157 6.25 -3.36 13.45
CA ARG A 157 5.01 -3.82 12.85
C ARG A 157 4.99 -3.44 11.37
N PHE A 158 5.05 -4.45 10.52
CA PHE A 158 4.93 -4.29 9.08
C PHE A 158 4.42 -5.59 8.47
N ILE A 159 3.75 -5.54 7.32
CA ILE A 159 3.09 -6.73 6.73
C ILE A 159 4.06 -7.88 6.41
N ARG A 160 5.29 -7.54 6.01
CA ARG A 160 6.34 -8.45 5.51
C ARG A 160 7.73 -7.95 5.93
N PRO A 161 8.79 -8.78 5.92
CA PRO A 161 10.14 -8.29 6.18
C PRO A 161 10.53 -7.24 5.13
N ILE A 162 11.02 -6.09 5.58
CA ILE A 162 11.64 -5.09 4.71
C ILE A 162 13.00 -5.61 4.26
N ARG A 163 13.30 -5.47 2.96
CA ARG A 163 14.51 -6.00 2.32
C ARG A 163 15.40 -4.91 1.71
N TRP A 164 14.81 -3.80 1.26
CA TRP A 164 15.55 -2.63 0.82
C TRP A 164 14.70 -1.37 0.99
N LEU A 165 15.38 -0.23 1.07
CA LEU A 165 14.75 1.09 1.19
C LEU A 165 15.41 2.03 0.20
N VAL A 166 14.61 2.63 -0.68
CA VAL A 166 15.05 3.80 -1.48
C VAL A 166 14.44 5.03 -0.85
N ALA A 167 15.27 6.02 -0.53
CA ALA A 167 14.78 7.30 -0.04
C ALA A 167 15.64 8.42 -0.62
N LEU A 168 15.06 9.19 -1.54
CA LEU A 168 15.73 10.28 -2.22
C LEU A 168 14.96 11.58 -2.03
N PHE A 169 15.71 12.67 -1.79
CA PHE A 169 15.21 14.03 -1.87
C PHE A 169 16.17 14.84 -2.75
N ASP A 170 15.64 15.39 -3.85
CA ASP A 170 16.39 16.15 -4.85
C ASP A 170 17.66 15.41 -5.36
N GLY A 171 17.49 14.11 -5.64
CA GLY A 171 18.56 13.22 -6.11
C GLY A 171 19.59 12.81 -5.04
N ARG A 172 19.45 13.27 -3.80
CA ARG A 172 20.33 12.91 -2.67
C ARG A 172 19.65 11.90 -1.76
N VAL A 173 20.43 11.00 -1.18
CA VAL A 173 19.92 9.99 -0.24
C VAL A 173 19.46 10.68 1.05
N VAL A 174 18.27 10.32 1.51
CA VAL A 174 17.79 10.63 2.87
C VAL A 174 18.18 9.46 3.76
N GLU A 175 19.20 9.65 4.60
CA GLU A 175 19.80 8.58 5.40
C GLU A 175 18.97 8.27 6.65
N PHE A 176 18.53 7.02 6.77
CA PHE A 176 17.93 6.46 7.97
C PHE A 176 18.06 4.93 7.96
N GLU A 177 17.77 4.30 9.09
CA GLU A 177 17.73 2.85 9.23
C GLU A 177 16.40 2.41 9.83
N LEU A 178 15.82 1.34 9.30
CA LEU A 178 14.58 0.75 9.81
C LEU A 178 14.66 -0.77 9.73
N ALA A 179 14.40 -1.45 10.85
CA ALA A 179 14.49 -2.91 10.96
C ALA A 179 15.81 -3.50 10.41
N GLY A 180 16.95 -2.84 10.69
CA GLY A 180 18.27 -3.26 10.24
C GLY A 180 18.56 -3.01 8.76
N VAL A 181 17.66 -2.32 8.03
CA VAL A 181 17.83 -1.96 6.63
C VAL A 181 18.10 -0.47 6.54
N ARG A 182 19.24 -0.10 5.95
CA ARG A 182 19.60 1.30 5.67
C ARG A 182 18.96 1.78 4.38
N SER A 183 18.47 3.02 4.38
CA SER A 183 18.01 3.68 3.17
C SER A 183 19.17 3.96 2.21
N GLY A 184 18.87 3.94 0.93
CA GLY A 184 19.84 4.20 -0.12
C GLY A 184 19.19 4.63 -1.42
N ARG A 185 19.90 4.40 -2.52
CA ARG A 185 19.45 4.73 -3.89
C ARG A 185 19.14 3.50 -4.75
N ALA A 186 19.27 2.30 -4.20
CA ALA A 186 19.23 1.07 -4.98
C ALA A 186 17.89 0.35 -4.83
N THR A 187 17.14 0.28 -5.93
CA THR A 187 15.93 -0.55 -6.05
C THR A 187 16.29 -1.97 -6.51
N ARG A 188 15.28 -2.83 -6.66
CA ARG A 188 15.41 -4.21 -7.15
C ARG A 188 14.52 -4.45 -8.36
N GLY A 189 15.09 -5.09 -9.39
CA GLY A 189 14.33 -5.57 -10.55
C GLY A 189 13.44 -6.77 -10.22
N HIS A 190 12.77 -7.31 -11.24
CA HIS A 190 11.83 -8.41 -11.09
C HIS A 190 12.52 -9.66 -10.53
N ARG A 191 11.85 -10.37 -9.62
CA ARG A 191 12.41 -11.52 -8.88
C ARG A 191 12.94 -12.64 -9.78
N SER A 192 12.24 -12.94 -10.88
CA SER A 192 12.63 -13.99 -11.83
C SER A 192 13.39 -13.45 -13.05
N LEU A 193 12.94 -12.33 -13.62
CA LEU A 193 13.46 -11.81 -14.88
C LEU A 193 14.75 -11.00 -14.72
N ALA A 194 14.94 -10.30 -13.59
CA ALA A 194 16.09 -9.43 -13.38
C ALA A 194 16.37 -9.18 -11.88
N ASN A 195 16.71 -10.24 -11.14
CA ASN A 195 16.95 -10.18 -9.68
C ASN A 195 18.28 -9.50 -9.31
N ARG A 196 18.39 -8.19 -9.58
CA ARG A 196 19.59 -7.41 -9.33
C ARG A 196 19.29 -6.04 -8.75
N SER A 197 20.30 -5.49 -8.10
CA SER A 197 20.29 -4.13 -7.54
C SER A 197 20.41 -3.10 -8.66
N LEU A 198 19.60 -2.03 -8.60
CA LEU A 198 19.54 -0.98 -9.63
C LEU A 198 19.60 0.39 -8.95
N PRO A 199 20.70 1.15 -9.07
CA PRO A 199 20.75 2.51 -8.54
C PRO A 199 19.84 3.43 -9.36
N VAL A 200 19.08 4.29 -8.68
CA VAL A 200 18.17 5.26 -9.28
C VAL A 200 18.52 6.69 -8.86
N LYS A 201 18.19 7.66 -9.70
CA LYS A 201 18.47 9.10 -9.47
C LYS A 201 17.26 9.93 -9.08
N GLY A 202 16.04 9.42 -9.27
CA GLY A 202 14.77 10.12 -9.08
C GLY A 202 13.63 9.30 -9.69
N LEU A 203 12.40 9.81 -9.66
CA LEU A 203 11.19 9.06 -10.02
C LEU A 203 11.19 8.61 -11.49
N ALA A 204 11.57 9.49 -12.42
CA ALA A 204 11.61 9.16 -13.85
C ALA A 204 12.66 8.08 -14.17
N ASP A 205 13.83 8.17 -13.54
CA ASP A 205 14.89 7.15 -13.67
C ASP A 205 14.49 5.82 -13.03
N TYR A 206 13.80 5.89 -11.90
CA TYR A 206 13.23 4.74 -11.20
C TYR A 206 12.24 3.97 -12.07
N ARG A 207 11.23 4.64 -12.63
CA ARG A 207 10.22 4.02 -13.52
C ARG A 207 10.89 3.36 -14.73
N ARG A 208 11.81 4.08 -15.40
CA ARG A 208 12.50 3.58 -16.59
C ARG A 208 13.36 2.34 -16.29
N ARG A 209 14.17 2.39 -15.23
CA ARG A 209 15.06 1.27 -14.85
C ARG A 209 14.30 0.04 -14.39
N LEU A 210 13.19 0.23 -13.66
CA LEU A 210 12.30 -0.86 -13.29
C LEU A 210 11.65 -1.49 -14.51
N GLY A 211 11.13 -0.70 -15.44
CA GLY A 211 10.56 -1.21 -16.70
C GLY A 211 11.57 -2.06 -17.48
N GLN A 212 12.82 -1.59 -17.60
CA GLN A 212 13.92 -2.34 -18.23
C GLN A 212 14.32 -3.62 -17.47
N ALA A 213 14.02 -3.69 -16.18
CA ALA A 213 14.28 -4.83 -15.33
C ALA A 213 13.00 -5.65 -15.04
N GLY A 214 12.02 -5.56 -15.94
CA GLY A 214 10.81 -6.37 -15.89
C GLY A 214 9.82 -5.98 -14.81
N VAL A 215 9.79 -4.75 -14.33
CA VAL A 215 8.82 -4.30 -13.32
C VAL A 215 8.04 -3.10 -13.86
N VAL A 216 6.75 -3.31 -14.11
CA VAL A 216 5.80 -2.23 -14.42
C VAL A 216 5.24 -1.76 -13.09
N VAL A 217 5.71 -0.62 -12.58
CA VAL A 217 5.40 -0.19 -11.19
C VAL A 217 4.02 0.44 -11.04
N GLU A 218 3.49 1.03 -12.11
CA GLU A 218 2.20 1.72 -12.11
C GLU A 218 1.03 0.74 -12.28
N PRO A 219 0.08 0.66 -11.32
CA PRO A 219 -1.07 -0.24 -11.43
C PRO A 219 -1.92 0.03 -12.67
N GLY A 220 -2.05 1.30 -13.08
CA GLY A 220 -2.79 1.67 -14.28
C GLY A 220 -2.15 1.17 -15.57
N GLU A 221 -0.82 1.14 -15.65
CA GLU A 221 -0.10 0.58 -16.80
C GLU A 221 -0.23 -0.94 -16.84
N ARG A 222 -0.10 -1.61 -15.68
CA ARG A 222 -0.33 -3.07 -15.57
C ARG A 222 -1.74 -3.45 -15.99
N ARG A 223 -2.76 -2.71 -15.53
CA ARG A 223 -4.17 -2.95 -15.94
C ARG A 223 -4.31 -2.90 -17.46
N LYS A 224 -3.87 -1.80 -18.08
CA LYS A 224 -3.97 -1.60 -19.53
C LYS A 224 -3.29 -2.73 -20.29
N ARG A 225 -2.09 -3.13 -19.84
CA ARG A 225 -1.35 -4.24 -20.46
C ARG A 225 -2.12 -5.56 -20.37
N ILE A 226 -2.65 -5.91 -19.21
CA ILE A 226 -3.47 -7.12 -19.02
C ILE A 226 -4.70 -7.09 -19.95
N GLU A 227 -5.46 -6.00 -19.96
CA GLU A 227 -6.66 -5.86 -20.79
C GLU A 227 -6.32 -6.01 -22.29
N GLN A 228 -5.25 -5.36 -22.75
CA GLN A 228 -4.79 -5.42 -24.14
C GLN A 228 -4.35 -6.83 -24.53
N GLU A 229 -3.59 -7.52 -23.68
CA GLU A 229 -3.12 -8.88 -23.96
C GLU A 229 -4.28 -9.88 -23.96
N CYS A 230 -5.21 -9.79 -23.00
CA CYS A 230 -6.43 -10.59 -22.97
C CYS A 230 -7.27 -10.38 -24.24
N ALA A 231 -7.52 -9.13 -24.63
CA ALA A 231 -8.26 -8.81 -25.85
C ALA A 231 -7.56 -9.34 -27.11
N ARG A 232 -6.22 -9.22 -27.18
CA ARG A 232 -5.42 -9.74 -28.29
C ARG A 232 -5.54 -11.27 -28.42
N LEU A 233 -5.52 -12.01 -27.32
CA LEU A 233 -5.62 -13.47 -27.32
C LEU A 233 -7.01 -13.96 -27.74
N LEU A 234 -8.07 -13.24 -27.38
CA LEU A 234 -9.45 -13.66 -27.64
C LEU A 234 -9.98 -13.23 -29.01
N LYS A 235 -9.45 -12.15 -29.59
CA LYS A 235 -9.90 -11.59 -30.87
C LYS A 235 -9.95 -12.62 -32.02
N PRO A 236 -8.93 -13.48 -32.25
CA PRO A 236 -8.97 -14.47 -33.34
C PRO A 236 -10.08 -15.52 -33.16
N LEU A 237 -10.49 -15.79 -31.92
CA LEU A 237 -11.52 -16.77 -31.58
C LEU A 237 -12.92 -16.16 -31.54
N ARG A 238 -13.05 -14.84 -31.71
CA ARG A 238 -14.32 -14.10 -31.55
C ARG A 238 -14.95 -14.28 -30.16
N LEU A 239 -14.12 -14.48 -29.15
CA LEU A 239 -14.51 -14.61 -27.75
C LEU A 239 -14.26 -13.31 -26.98
N ARG A 240 -14.79 -13.21 -25.77
CA ARG A 240 -14.60 -12.05 -24.87
C ARG A 240 -14.31 -12.54 -23.46
N ALA A 241 -13.54 -11.77 -22.69
CA ALA A 241 -13.36 -12.05 -21.28
C ALA A 241 -14.63 -11.60 -20.55
N LYS A 242 -15.19 -12.47 -19.70
CA LYS A 242 -16.31 -12.10 -18.84
C LYS A 242 -15.84 -11.00 -17.89
N ALA A 243 -16.59 -9.89 -17.81
CA ALA A 243 -16.19 -8.74 -17.03
C ALA A 243 -16.15 -9.06 -15.52
N ASP A 244 -14.98 -8.91 -14.91
CA ASP A 244 -14.79 -8.98 -13.46
C ASP A 244 -13.76 -7.92 -13.01
N PRO A 245 -14.21 -6.67 -12.78
CA PRO A 245 -13.31 -5.59 -12.35
C PRO A 245 -12.60 -5.92 -11.04
N GLY A 246 -13.27 -6.62 -10.11
CA GLY A 246 -12.68 -6.97 -8.82
C GLY A 246 -11.56 -8.00 -8.93
N LEU A 247 -11.68 -8.98 -9.85
CA LEU A 247 -10.59 -9.90 -10.16
C LEU A 247 -9.45 -9.18 -10.88
N LEU A 248 -9.75 -8.29 -11.82
CA LEU A 248 -8.74 -7.52 -12.53
C LEU A 248 -7.91 -6.65 -11.57
N ASP A 249 -8.57 -5.96 -10.64
CA ASP A 249 -7.92 -5.16 -9.59
C ASP A 249 -6.98 -6.03 -8.74
N LEU A 250 -7.44 -7.22 -8.36
CA LEU A 250 -6.65 -8.17 -7.60
C LEU A 250 -5.42 -8.64 -8.40
N VAL A 251 -5.62 -9.05 -9.65
CA VAL A 251 -4.55 -9.59 -10.52
C VAL A 251 -3.50 -8.51 -10.83
N VAL A 252 -3.90 -7.26 -11.06
CA VAL A 252 -2.99 -6.11 -11.22
C VAL A 252 -2.03 -5.98 -10.04
N ASP A 253 -2.47 -6.32 -8.84
CA ASP A 253 -1.68 -6.25 -7.61
C ASP A 253 -1.00 -7.58 -7.25
N MET A 254 -1.18 -8.64 -8.04
CA MET A 254 -0.49 -9.93 -7.90
C MET A 254 0.81 -10.02 -8.70
N VAL A 255 1.03 -9.12 -9.65
CA VAL A 255 2.13 -9.21 -10.63
C VAL A 255 2.92 -7.90 -10.75
N GLU A 256 4.21 -8.02 -11.05
CA GLU A 256 5.12 -6.94 -11.44
C GLU A 256 5.28 -6.87 -12.97
N HIS A 257 5.22 -8.01 -13.66
CA HIS A 257 5.34 -8.16 -15.11
C HIS A 257 4.18 -9.01 -15.66
N PRO A 258 3.02 -8.42 -15.98
CA PRO A 258 1.89 -9.20 -16.46
C PRO A 258 2.16 -9.75 -17.87
N ALA A 259 1.96 -11.06 -18.03
CA ALA A 259 1.70 -11.68 -19.31
C ALA A 259 0.41 -12.52 -19.25
N ALA A 260 -0.51 -12.33 -20.19
CA ALA A 260 -1.73 -13.14 -20.28
C ALA A 260 -1.50 -14.42 -21.09
N LEU A 261 -2.06 -15.53 -20.63
CA LEU A 261 -2.12 -16.80 -21.35
C LEU A 261 -3.58 -17.21 -21.53
N LEU A 262 -3.89 -17.77 -22.70
CA LEU A 262 -5.18 -18.37 -23.00
C LEU A 262 -5.08 -19.88 -22.85
N GLY A 263 -5.80 -20.44 -21.89
CA GLY A 263 -5.96 -21.87 -21.67
C GLY A 263 -7.31 -22.40 -22.16
N GLY A 264 -7.43 -23.72 -22.26
CA GLY A 264 -8.68 -24.43 -22.55
C GLY A 264 -8.99 -25.50 -21.51
N PHE A 265 -10.25 -25.91 -21.46
CA PHE A 265 -10.68 -27.09 -20.69
C PHE A 265 -11.67 -27.92 -21.51
N ALA A 266 -11.91 -29.16 -21.09
CA ALA A 266 -12.82 -30.06 -21.81
C ALA A 266 -14.26 -29.52 -21.79
N ALA A 267 -14.92 -29.50 -22.95
CA ALA A 267 -16.26 -28.94 -23.09
C ALA A 267 -17.32 -29.68 -22.25
N GLU A 268 -17.06 -30.93 -21.85
CA GLU A 268 -17.90 -31.70 -20.92
C GLU A 268 -18.17 -30.97 -19.60
N PHE A 269 -17.22 -30.14 -19.12
CA PHE A 269 -17.41 -29.36 -17.90
C PHE A 269 -18.50 -28.30 -18.02
N LEU A 270 -18.86 -27.87 -19.25
CA LEU A 270 -19.97 -26.94 -19.48
C LEU A 270 -21.35 -27.53 -19.13
N ALA A 271 -21.43 -28.83 -18.82
CA ALA A 271 -22.63 -29.42 -18.23
C ALA A 271 -22.86 -28.97 -16.77
N LEU A 272 -21.82 -28.50 -16.08
CA LEU A 272 -21.95 -27.88 -14.76
C LEU A 272 -22.50 -26.45 -14.88
N PRO A 273 -23.23 -25.95 -13.86
CA PRO A 273 -23.68 -24.57 -13.85
C PRO A 273 -22.51 -23.59 -14.03
N GLU A 274 -22.73 -22.54 -14.83
CA GLU A 274 -21.72 -21.51 -15.11
C GLU A 274 -21.17 -20.90 -13.81
N GLU A 275 -22.03 -20.66 -12.82
CA GLU A 275 -21.65 -20.08 -11.54
C GLU A 275 -20.63 -20.94 -10.79
N VAL A 276 -20.73 -22.27 -10.89
CA VAL A 276 -19.77 -23.20 -10.28
C VAL A 276 -18.41 -23.06 -10.96
N LEU A 277 -18.39 -23.08 -12.30
CA LEU A 277 -17.15 -22.99 -13.08
C LEU A 277 -16.47 -21.63 -12.88
N VAL A 278 -17.23 -20.54 -12.96
CA VAL A 278 -16.75 -19.17 -12.74
C VAL A 278 -16.22 -19.02 -11.31
N THR A 279 -16.92 -19.54 -10.31
CA THR A 279 -16.46 -19.49 -8.91
C THR A 279 -15.15 -20.25 -8.75
N VAL A 280 -15.01 -21.43 -9.35
CA VAL A 280 -13.78 -22.23 -9.27
C VAL A 280 -12.61 -21.48 -9.92
N MET A 281 -12.78 -20.99 -11.14
CA MET A 281 -11.77 -20.20 -11.87
C MET A 281 -11.35 -18.97 -11.06
N ARG A 282 -12.32 -18.20 -10.59
CA ARG A 282 -12.11 -16.93 -9.90
C ARG A 282 -11.46 -17.10 -8.53
N HIS A 283 -11.97 -18.01 -7.69
CA HIS A 283 -11.55 -18.08 -6.29
C HIS A 283 -10.27 -18.89 -6.11
N HIS A 284 -10.17 -20.06 -6.74
CA HIS A 284 -9.05 -20.96 -6.53
C HIS A 284 -7.83 -20.60 -7.37
N GLN A 285 -8.01 -20.00 -8.54
CA GLN A 285 -6.93 -19.85 -9.51
C GLN A 285 -6.75 -18.42 -10.08
N LYS A 286 -7.68 -17.50 -9.78
CA LYS A 286 -7.66 -16.11 -10.28
C LYS A 286 -7.70 -16.02 -11.81
N TYR A 287 -8.41 -16.95 -12.44
CA TYR A 287 -8.61 -16.95 -13.88
C TYR A 287 -9.85 -16.14 -14.27
N PHE A 288 -9.78 -15.47 -15.42
CA PHE A 288 -10.94 -14.85 -16.02
C PHE A 288 -11.67 -15.87 -16.88
N ALA A 289 -12.97 -15.98 -16.65
CA ALA A 289 -13.87 -16.74 -17.51
C ALA A 289 -13.95 -16.07 -18.90
N VAL A 290 -14.19 -16.88 -19.93
CA VAL A 290 -14.32 -16.42 -21.31
C VAL A 290 -15.72 -16.76 -21.81
N GLU A 291 -16.35 -15.83 -22.52
CA GLU A 291 -17.70 -15.95 -23.07
C GLU A 291 -17.69 -15.83 -24.59
N ASP A 292 -18.69 -16.46 -25.21
CA ASP A 292 -18.96 -16.36 -26.64
C ASP A 292 -19.75 -15.09 -27.01
N ALA A 293 -20.08 -14.92 -28.29
CA ALA A 293 -20.83 -13.76 -28.77
C ALA A 293 -22.29 -13.70 -28.25
N ARG A 294 -22.82 -14.79 -27.69
CA ARG A 294 -24.16 -14.90 -27.12
C ARG A 294 -24.16 -14.71 -25.60
N GLY A 295 -22.99 -14.54 -24.99
CA GLY A 295 -22.81 -14.41 -23.54
C GLY A 295 -22.74 -15.75 -22.81
N GLY A 296 -22.65 -16.87 -23.51
CA GLY A 296 -22.48 -18.19 -22.92
C GLY A 296 -21.01 -18.48 -22.59
N LEU A 297 -20.76 -19.21 -21.50
CA LEU A 297 -19.41 -19.61 -21.12
C LEU A 297 -18.75 -20.48 -22.21
N ALA A 298 -17.59 -20.06 -22.68
CA ALA A 298 -16.74 -20.81 -23.60
C ALA A 298 -15.78 -21.73 -22.82
N PRO A 299 -15.30 -22.85 -23.41
CA PRO A 299 -14.37 -23.79 -22.77
C PRO A 299 -12.93 -23.25 -22.70
N HIS A 300 -12.79 -21.98 -22.35
CA HIS A 300 -11.55 -21.22 -22.30
C HIS A 300 -11.47 -20.37 -21.04
N PHE A 301 -10.24 -20.08 -20.63
CA PHE A 301 -9.96 -19.17 -19.52
C PHE A 301 -8.71 -18.36 -19.82
N LEU A 302 -8.62 -17.18 -19.21
CA LEU A 302 -7.40 -16.37 -19.22
C LEU A 302 -6.74 -16.43 -17.85
N VAL A 303 -5.43 -16.62 -17.84
CA VAL A 303 -4.59 -16.50 -16.64
C VAL A 303 -3.53 -15.43 -16.90
N VAL A 304 -3.19 -14.66 -15.87
CA VAL A 304 -2.09 -13.69 -15.93
C VAL A 304 -0.96 -14.22 -15.07
N ILE A 305 0.23 -14.29 -15.65
CA ILE A 305 1.46 -14.74 -15.00
C ILE A 305 2.41 -13.55 -14.77
N ASP A 306 3.35 -13.72 -13.84
CA ASP A 306 4.36 -12.72 -13.47
C ASP A 306 5.71 -13.01 -14.15
N LEU A 307 5.69 -13.07 -15.49
CA LEU A 307 6.82 -13.47 -16.35
C LEU A 307 6.67 -12.82 -17.74
N ASP A 308 7.70 -12.93 -18.58
CA ASP A 308 7.66 -12.42 -19.97
C ASP A 308 6.72 -13.21 -20.90
N GLY A 309 6.31 -14.42 -20.49
CA GLY A 309 5.44 -15.30 -21.27
C GLY A 309 5.66 -16.77 -20.97
N ASP A 310 5.16 -17.64 -21.85
CA ASP A 310 5.24 -19.11 -21.72
C ASP A 310 5.80 -19.73 -23.02
N SER A 311 7.10 -19.59 -23.23
CA SER A 311 7.80 -20.02 -24.45
C SER A 311 7.66 -21.53 -24.74
N GLY A 312 7.44 -22.37 -23.72
CA GLY A 312 7.30 -23.82 -23.84
C GLY A 312 5.85 -24.35 -23.74
N SER A 313 4.88 -23.45 -23.54
CA SER A 313 3.48 -23.80 -23.21
C SER A 313 3.31 -24.67 -21.93
N GLU A 314 4.36 -24.78 -21.11
CA GLU A 314 4.36 -25.63 -19.91
C GLU A 314 3.50 -25.03 -18.82
N ILE A 315 3.56 -23.71 -18.66
CA ILE A 315 2.79 -22.98 -17.64
C ILE A 315 1.30 -23.09 -17.97
N ARG A 316 0.94 -22.88 -19.25
CA ARG A 316 -0.41 -23.09 -19.75
C ARG A 316 -0.91 -24.51 -19.46
N ARG A 317 -0.17 -25.55 -19.87
CA ARG A 317 -0.58 -26.96 -19.65
C ARG A 317 -0.77 -27.27 -18.17
N ASN A 318 0.09 -26.73 -17.30
CA ASN A 318 -0.05 -26.89 -15.85
C ASN A 318 -1.36 -26.26 -15.37
N HIS A 319 -1.64 -25.01 -15.75
CA HIS A 319 -2.89 -24.32 -15.39
C HIS A 319 -4.14 -25.07 -15.90
N GLU A 320 -4.11 -25.61 -17.12
CA GLU A 320 -5.18 -26.43 -17.69
C GLU A 320 -5.41 -27.72 -16.86
N SER A 321 -4.33 -28.42 -16.50
CA SER A 321 -4.40 -29.64 -15.66
C SER A 321 -4.93 -29.35 -14.27
N VAL A 322 -4.47 -28.27 -13.62
CA VAL A 322 -4.95 -27.85 -12.31
C VAL A 322 -6.43 -27.47 -12.36
N LEU A 323 -6.86 -26.74 -13.39
CA LEU A 323 -8.28 -26.37 -13.54
C LEU A 323 -9.17 -27.59 -13.74
N ALA A 324 -8.77 -28.52 -14.61
CA ALA A 324 -9.52 -29.74 -14.87
C ALA A 324 -9.71 -30.58 -13.59
N ALA A 325 -8.68 -30.67 -12.74
CA ALA A 325 -8.80 -31.33 -11.44
C ALA A 325 -9.84 -30.64 -10.55
N ARG A 326 -9.83 -29.31 -10.48
CA ARG A 326 -10.81 -28.53 -9.70
C ARG A 326 -12.23 -28.64 -10.23
N PHE A 327 -12.42 -28.69 -11.54
CA PHE A 327 -13.75 -28.89 -12.12
C PHE A 327 -14.28 -30.30 -11.86
N ARG A 328 -13.43 -31.34 -11.87
CA ARG A 328 -13.83 -32.69 -11.44
C ARG A 328 -14.27 -32.72 -9.98
N ASP A 329 -13.50 -32.09 -9.08
CA ASP A 329 -13.89 -31.97 -7.68
C ASP A 329 -15.25 -31.26 -7.53
N ALA A 330 -15.42 -30.12 -8.22
CA ALA A 330 -16.66 -29.36 -8.18
C ALA A 330 -17.85 -30.15 -8.74
N GLY A 331 -17.66 -30.91 -9.82
CA GLY A 331 -18.68 -31.79 -10.38
C GLY A 331 -19.08 -32.89 -9.40
N PHE A 332 -18.12 -33.54 -8.74
CA PHE A 332 -18.40 -34.53 -7.71
C PHE A 332 -19.25 -33.94 -6.57
N PHE A 333 -18.90 -32.75 -6.06
CA PHE A 333 -19.68 -32.10 -5.00
C PHE A 333 -21.07 -31.69 -5.48
N TRP A 334 -21.17 -31.15 -6.70
CA TRP A 334 -22.46 -30.78 -7.31
C TRP A 334 -23.40 -31.98 -7.45
N GLU A 335 -22.89 -33.13 -7.91
CA GLU A 335 -23.67 -34.36 -7.99
C GLU A 335 -24.02 -34.91 -6.61
N ALA A 336 -23.09 -34.89 -5.66
CA ALA A 336 -23.31 -35.37 -4.30
C ALA A 336 -24.39 -34.55 -3.57
N ASP A 337 -24.35 -33.22 -3.72
CA ASP A 337 -25.29 -32.31 -3.05
C ASP A 337 -26.73 -32.46 -3.57
N GLN A 338 -26.89 -32.84 -4.83
CA GLN A 338 -28.19 -33.14 -5.45
C GLN A 338 -28.84 -34.45 -4.95
N LYS A 339 -28.07 -35.36 -4.34
CA LYS A 339 -28.60 -36.65 -3.86
C LYS A 339 -29.57 -36.53 -2.68
N ARG A 340 -29.57 -35.39 -1.98
CA ARG A 340 -30.40 -35.18 -0.78
C ARG A 340 -31.03 -33.80 -0.84
N LYS A 341 -32.34 -33.68 -0.57
CA LYS A 341 -33.00 -32.38 -0.56
C LYS A 341 -32.51 -31.58 0.66
N LEU A 342 -32.59 -30.25 0.58
CA LEU A 342 -32.28 -29.39 1.72
C LEU A 342 -33.21 -29.68 2.92
N ALA A 343 -34.49 -29.97 2.65
CA ALA A 343 -35.46 -30.34 3.68
C ALA A 343 -35.04 -31.59 4.46
N ASP A 344 -34.43 -32.58 3.79
CA ASP A 344 -33.99 -33.82 4.43
C ASP A 344 -32.79 -33.60 5.37
N ARG A 345 -32.15 -32.42 5.33
CA ARG A 345 -31.07 -32.02 6.24
C ARG A 345 -31.60 -31.39 7.54
N LEU A 346 -32.88 -31.00 7.59
CA LEU A 346 -33.49 -30.34 8.75
C LEU A 346 -33.35 -31.16 10.06
N PRO A 347 -33.53 -32.49 10.06
CA PRO A 347 -33.35 -33.29 11.27
C PRO A 347 -31.90 -33.32 11.79
N LEU A 348 -30.91 -33.11 10.91
CA LEU A 348 -29.49 -33.09 11.32
C LEU A 348 -29.16 -31.88 12.20
N LEU A 349 -29.96 -30.82 12.12
CA LEU A 349 -29.78 -29.62 12.95
C LEU A 349 -30.05 -29.88 14.43
N GLU A 350 -30.69 -31.00 14.79
CA GLU A 350 -30.89 -31.38 16.19
C GLU A 350 -29.54 -31.67 16.88
N GLY A 351 -28.57 -32.21 16.13
CA GLY A 351 -27.22 -32.49 16.63
C GLY A 351 -26.30 -31.26 16.70
N VAL A 352 -26.73 -30.11 16.19
CA VAL A 352 -25.94 -28.87 16.20
C VAL A 352 -26.42 -27.98 17.33
N VAL A 353 -25.65 -27.91 18.41
CA VAL A 353 -25.96 -27.06 19.56
C VAL A 353 -25.90 -25.58 19.14
N PHE A 354 -26.98 -24.84 19.39
CA PHE A 354 -27.01 -23.39 19.18
C PHE A 354 -26.51 -22.67 20.43
N GLU A 355 -27.11 -22.97 21.58
CA GLU A 355 -26.67 -22.51 22.89
C GLU A 355 -27.16 -23.55 23.91
N SER A 356 -26.37 -23.83 24.94
CA SER A 356 -26.60 -24.93 25.87
C SER A 356 -27.94 -24.87 26.63
N ARG A 357 -28.47 -23.68 26.92
CA ARG A 357 -29.77 -23.47 27.57
C ARG A 357 -30.91 -23.32 26.56
N LEU A 358 -30.64 -22.88 25.34
CA LEU A 358 -31.64 -22.67 24.29
C LEU A 358 -31.78 -23.84 23.30
N GLY A 359 -30.94 -24.86 23.40
CA GLY A 359 -31.01 -26.11 22.64
C GLY A 359 -30.32 -26.06 21.27
N SER A 360 -30.84 -26.86 20.34
CA SER A 360 -30.26 -27.08 19.02
C SER A 360 -30.62 -25.97 18.01
N TYR A 361 -29.90 -25.94 16.89
CA TYR A 361 -30.25 -25.08 15.75
C TYR A 361 -31.62 -25.44 15.17
N ARG A 362 -32.05 -26.71 15.26
CA ARG A 362 -33.40 -27.12 14.88
C ARG A 362 -34.45 -26.38 15.71
N LYS A 363 -34.32 -26.42 17.04
CA LYS A 363 -35.21 -25.70 17.96
C LYS A 363 -35.19 -24.18 17.71
N LYS A 364 -34.04 -23.61 17.34
CA LYS A 364 -33.98 -22.21 16.93
C LYS A 364 -34.83 -21.93 15.69
N VAL A 365 -34.67 -22.73 14.63
CA VAL A 365 -35.41 -22.56 13.38
C VAL A 365 -36.92 -22.79 13.56
N GLU A 366 -37.35 -23.64 14.50
CA GLU A 366 -38.78 -23.81 14.79
C GLU A 366 -39.39 -22.63 15.58
N ARG A 367 -38.55 -21.85 16.29
CA ARG A 367 -39.01 -20.69 17.07
C ARG A 367 -39.18 -19.40 16.25
N VAL A 368 -38.56 -19.34 15.07
CA VAL A 368 -38.53 -18.16 14.17
C VAL A 368 -39.27 -18.50 12.90
#